data_AF-W4V2M0-F1
#
_entry.id   AF-W4V2M0-F1
#
_cell.length_a   1.000
_cell.length_b   1.000
_cell.length_c   1.000
_cell.angle_alpha   90.00
_cell.angle_beta   90.00
_cell.angle_gamma   90.00
#
_symmetry.space_group_name_H-M   'P 1'
#
loop_
_entity.id
_entity.type
_entity.pdbx_description
1 polymer ?
#
loop_
_entity_poly.entity_id
_entity_poly.type
_entity_poly.pdbx_seq_one_letter_code
_entity_poly.pdbx_strand_id
1 'polypeptide(L)'
;MWEIIFIIFISKKDSLRYNNVKPFNTVIIKINRNHIIKETVMKKPIVLRQRYIPAEVIDITGDELVFRSEELLVTKWKPIRQRADISGGISFTFLKEGYKVSKFLGPSGEFKYWYCDIIKVLYDEKQDKYTLVDLLLDVKIMPDGRVEVLDADELAEALKNNIISLEEACMSLGILDKILKMAYSGKFPPEICLKDY
;
A
#
# COMPACT_ATOMS: atom_id res chain seq x y z
N MET A 1 -8.22 19.66 35.28
CA MET A 1 -9.02 18.43 35.08
C MET A 1 -9.54 18.50 33.65
N TRP A 2 -9.25 17.50 32.80
CA TRP A 2 -9.77 17.46 31.44
C TRP A 2 -11.18 16.88 31.46
N GLU A 3 -12.14 17.52 30.82
CA GLU A 3 -13.44 16.87 30.52
C GLU A 3 -13.30 16.20 29.16
N ILE A 4 -13.37 14.87 29.13
CA ILE A 4 -13.36 14.11 27.88
C ILE A 4 -14.80 14.14 27.35
N ILE A 5 -15.05 14.95 26.34
CA ILE A 5 -16.30 14.91 25.57
C ILE A 5 -16.03 14.08 24.32
N PHE A 6 -16.54 12.85 24.28
CA PHE A 6 -16.52 12.06 23.05
C PHE A 6 -17.50 12.68 22.05
N ILE A 7 -16.99 13.40 21.06
CA ILE A 7 -17.79 13.84 19.91
C ILE A 7 -17.24 13.15 18.66
N ILE A 8 -17.96 12.12 18.20
CA ILE A 8 -17.66 11.42 16.95
C ILE A 8 -18.09 12.33 15.80
N PHE A 9 -17.15 13.00 15.14
CA PHE A 9 -17.40 13.66 13.87
C PHE A 9 -16.81 12.84 12.72
N ILE A 10 -17.69 12.41 11.81
CA ILE A 10 -17.33 11.95 10.47
C ILE A 10 -16.98 13.20 9.67
N SER A 11 -15.69 13.44 9.42
CA SER A 11 -15.23 14.63 8.69
C SER A 11 -15.74 14.60 7.26
N LYS A 12 -16.54 15.61 6.90
CA LYS A 12 -16.95 15.95 5.53
C LYS A 12 -16.37 17.33 5.20
N LYS A 13 -15.36 17.37 4.34
CA LYS A 13 -14.86 18.54 3.59
C LYS A 13 -13.97 17.94 2.51
N ASP A 14 -14.38 17.85 1.24
CA ASP A 14 -14.91 18.94 0.42
C ASP A 14 -16.18 18.58 -0.38
N SER A 15 -16.92 19.62 -0.74
CA SER A 15 -18.27 19.57 -1.32
C SER A 15 -18.29 19.26 -2.83
N LEU A 16 -19.34 18.54 -3.23
CA LEU A 16 -19.91 18.34 -4.59
C LEU A 16 -19.41 17.12 -5.39
N ARG A 17 -19.84 15.92 -4.98
CA ARG A 17 -20.71 15.01 -5.79
C ARG A 17 -21.10 13.78 -4.96
N TYR A 18 -22.21 13.18 -5.35
CA TYR A 18 -23.05 12.17 -4.71
C TYR A 18 -22.35 10.97 -4.04
N ASN A 19 -22.92 10.59 -2.87
CA ASN A 19 -23.03 9.26 -2.24
C ASN A 19 -21.76 8.40 -1.99
N ASN A 20 -21.62 7.98 -0.72
CA ASN A 20 -20.73 6.93 -0.16
C ASN A 20 -19.31 7.34 0.28
N VAL A 21 -19.19 8.21 1.29
CA VAL A 21 -17.91 8.35 2.04
C VAL A 21 -18.00 7.52 3.32
N LYS A 22 -17.19 6.46 3.42
CA LYS A 22 -17.08 5.63 4.64
C LYS A 22 -16.01 6.23 5.57
N PRO A 23 -16.28 6.44 6.87
CA PRO A 23 -15.30 7.07 7.74
C PRO A 23 -14.15 6.13 8.10
N PHE A 24 -12.94 6.42 7.61
CA PHE A 24 -11.69 5.72 7.99
C PHE A 24 -11.04 6.29 9.28
N ASN A 25 -11.52 7.44 9.73
CA ASN A 25 -10.90 8.22 10.79
C ASN A 25 -11.88 8.48 11.94
N THR A 26 -11.37 8.42 13.17
CA THR A 26 -12.06 8.89 14.36
C THR A 26 -11.44 10.20 14.81
N VAL A 27 -12.22 11.28 14.88
CA VAL A 27 -11.76 12.55 15.47
C VAL A 27 -12.11 12.54 16.95
N ILE A 28 -11.10 12.57 17.81
CA ILE A 28 -11.22 12.75 19.25
C ILE A 28 -11.01 14.22 19.56
N ILE A 29 -11.99 14.86 20.20
CA ILE A 29 -11.88 16.26 20.64
C ILE A 29 -11.72 16.26 22.16
N LYS A 30 -10.56 16.68 22.66
CA LYS A 30 -10.31 16.89 24.10
C LYS A 30 -10.45 18.38 24.40
N ILE A 31 -11.33 18.74 25.35
CA ILE A 31 -11.61 20.13 25.71
C ILE A 31 -11.23 20.37 27.17
N ASN A 32 -10.59 21.51 27.45
CA ASN A 32 -10.50 22.07 28.79
C ASN A 32 -10.79 23.59 28.74
N ARG A 33 -10.86 24.25 29.90
CA ARG A 33 -11.22 25.67 30.02
C ARG A 33 -10.40 26.62 29.12
N ASN A 34 -9.20 26.23 28.71
CA ASN A 34 -8.27 27.09 27.95
C ASN A 34 -7.89 26.53 26.57
N HIS A 35 -8.21 25.27 26.24
CA HIS A 35 -7.71 24.59 25.03
C HIS A 35 -8.71 23.58 24.45
N ILE A 36 -8.70 23.48 23.12
CA ILE A 36 -9.34 22.41 22.34
C ILE A 36 -8.22 21.66 21.61
N ILE A 37 -8.11 20.34 21.83
CA ILE A 37 -7.23 19.45 21.08
C ILE A 37 -8.08 18.58 20.18
N LYS A 38 -7.76 18.54 18.88
CA LYS A 38 -8.34 17.60 17.92
C LYS A 38 -7.28 16.56 17.57
N GLU A 39 -7.57 15.31 17.88
CA GLU A 39 -6.72 14.16 17.59
C GLU A 39 -7.43 13.29 16.57
N THR A 40 -6.80 13.00 15.43
CA THR A 40 -7.37 12.09 14.43
C THR A 40 -6.73 10.73 14.62
N VAL A 41 -7.51 9.76 15.08
CA VAL A 41 -7.09 8.37 15.20
C VAL A 41 -7.45 7.66 13.90
N MET A 42 -6.43 7.29 13.13
CA MET A 42 -6.59 6.44 11.95
C MET A 42 -6.80 5.00 12.43
N LYS A 43 -7.92 4.38 12.05
CA LYS A 43 -8.16 2.98 12.40
C LYS A 43 -7.27 2.10 11.52
N LYS A 44 -6.39 1.33 12.18
CA LYS A 44 -5.50 0.40 11.50
C LYS A 44 -6.30 -0.79 10.94
N PRO A 45 -6.31 -1.01 9.60
CA PRO A 45 -6.94 -2.19 9.02
C PRO A 45 -6.11 -3.44 9.29
N ILE A 46 -6.75 -4.60 9.14
CA ILE A 46 -6.04 -5.85 8.94
C ILE A 46 -5.49 -5.84 7.50
N VAL A 47 -4.24 -6.25 7.32
CA VAL A 47 -3.61 -6.34 6.00
C VAL A 47 -2.95 -7.70 5.84
N LEU A 48 -3.43 -8.46 4.88
CA LEU A 48 -2.87 -9.76 4.49
C LEU A 48 -2.17 -9.63 3.15
N ARG A 49 -1.02 -10.28 3.00
CA ARG A 49 -0.38 -10.54 1.70
C ARG A 49 -0.64 -11.98 1.32
N GLN A 50 -1.19 -12.22 0.14
CA GLN A 50 -1.41 -13.55 -0.42
C GLN A 50 -0.58 -13.72 -1.69
N ARG A 51 0.07 -14.86 -1.87
CA ARG A 51 0.84 -15.21 -3.07
C ARG A 51 0.36 -16.50 -3.70
N TYR A 52 0.53 -16.62 -5.01
CA TYR A 52 0.32 -17.87 -5.74
C TYR A 52 1.56 -18.77 -5.72
N ILE A 53 2.77 -18.19 -5.82
CA ILE A 53 4.04 -18.93 -5.90
C ILE A 53 5.09 -18.30 -4.96
N PRO A 54 5.64 -19.07 -3.99
CA PRO A 54 4.96 -20.21 -3.37
C PRO A 54 3.61 -19.77 -2.78
N ALA A 55 2.64 -20.70 -2.71
CA ALA A 55 1.33 -20.39 -2.14
C ALA A 55 1.46 -20.07 -0.64
N GLU A 56 1.23 -18.82 -0.27
CA GLU A 56 1.32 -18.35 1.11
C GLU A 56 0.34 -17.21 1.41
N VAL A 57 -0.09 -17.11 2.67
CA VAL A 57 -0.80 -15.94 3.19
C VAL A 57 -0.10 -15.49 4.47
N ILE A 58 0.38 -14.25 4.46
CA ILE A 58 1.10 -13.64 5.59
C ILE A 58 0.30 -12.46 6.12
N ASP A 59 0.11 -12.42 7.43
CA ASP A 59 -0.41 -11.25 8.13
C ASP A 59 0.69 -10.18 8.27
N ILE A 60 0.50 -9.05 7.60
CA ILE A 60 1.40 -7.89 7.65
C ILE A 60 0.75 -6.70 8.40
N THR A 61 -0.31 -6.96 9.18
CA THR A 61 -0.95 -5.97 10.06
C THR A 61 0.02 -5.40 11.09
N GLY A 62 1.19 -6.01 11.30
CA GLY A 62 2.26 -5.48 12.13
C GLY A 62 2.85 -4.15 11.64
N ASP A 63 2.84 -3.89 10.33
CA ASP A 63 3.46 -2.70 9.73
C ASP A 63 2.90 -1.39 10.29
N GLU A 64 3.74 -0.39 10.49
CA GLU A 64 3.31 0.91 11.01
C GLU A 64 2.42 1.61 9.99
N LEU A 65 1.19 1.97 10.39
CA LEU A 65 0.28 2.72 9.54
C LEU A 65 0.66 4.20 9.54
N VAL A 66 1.02 4.72 8.36
CA VAL A 66 1.37 6.13 8.16
C VAL A 66 0.16 6.93 7.65
N PHE A 67 -0.55 6.39 6.66
CA PHE A 67 -1.69 7.06 6.04
C PHE A 67 -2.67 6.05 5.46
N ARG A 68 -3.96 6.40 5.45
CA ARG A 68 -5.01 5.60 4.82
C ARG A 68 -6.10 6.47 4.22
N SER A 69 -6.55 6.10 3.02
CA SER A 69 -7.76 6.58 2.36
C SER A 69 -8.44 5.44 1.58
N GLU A 70 -9.49 5.75 0.83
CA GLU A 70 -10.12 4.81 -0.12
C GLU A 70 -9.21 4.44 -1.30
N GLU A 71 -8.21 5.27 -1.59
CA GLU A 71 -7.34 5.14 -2.76
C GLU A 71 -5.94 4.65 -2.41
N LEU A 72 -5.46 4.95 -1.20
CA LEU A 72 -4.06 4.77 -0.83
C LEU A 72 -3.92 4.28 0.60
N LEU A 73 -3.10 3.25 0.78
CA LEU A 73 -2.63 2.80 2.08
C LEU A 73 -1.10 2.95 2.14
N VAL A 74 -0.60 3.70 3.10
CA VAL A 74 0.84 3.93 3.31
C VAL A 74 1.29 3.29 4.61
N THR A 75 2.27 2.40 4.54
CA THR A 75 2.83 1.70 5.70
C THR A 75 4.34 1.73 5.72
N LYS A 76 4.94 1.81 6.92
CA LYS A 76 6.36 1.57 7.16
C LYS A 76 6.55 0.15 7.67
N TRP A 77 7.52 -0.55 7.13
CA TRP A 77 7.72 -1.98 7.39
C TRP A 77 9.18 -2.29 7.67
N LYS A 78 9.39 -3.40 8.38
CA LYS A 78 10.69 -4.04 8.56
C LYS A 78 10.70 -5.39 7.85
N PRO A 79 11.86 -5.88 7.38
CA PRO A 79 11.92 -7.17 6.71
C PRO A 79 11.35 -8.28 7.60
N ILE A 80 10.47 -9.12 7.05
CA ILE A 80 9.89 -10.29 7.75
C ILE A 80 11.01 -11.24 8.21
N ARG A 81 12.07 -11.38 7.40
CA ARG A 81 13.29 -12.10 7.73
C ARG A 81 14.45 -11.12 7.78
N GLN A 82 15.35 -11.29 8.76
CA GLN A 82 16.52 -10.42 8.88
C GLN A 82 17.34 -10.44 7.59
N ARG A 83 17.75 -9.24 7.17
CA ARG A 83 18.57 -8.99 5.98
C ARG A 83 19.67 -8.01 6.34
N ALA A 84 20.89 -8.27 5.86
CA ALA A 84 22.02 -7.38 6.09
C ALA A 84 22.00 -6.14 5.17
N ASP A 85 21.29 -6.22 4.04
CA ASP A 85 21.31 -5.22 2.99
C ASP A 85 20.11 -4.24 3.04
N ILE A 86 19.04 -4.58 3.77
CA ILE A 86 17.79 -3.81 3.89
C ILE A 86 17.40 -3.67 5.36
N SER A 87 17.15 -2.45 5.83
CA SER A 87 16.65 -2.17 7.19
C SER A 87 15.11 -2.12 7.27
N GLY A 88 14.46 -1.85 6.14
CA GLY A 88 13.02 -1.68 6.01
C GLY A 88 12.66 -0.85 4.80
N GLY A 89 11.47 -0.28 4.84
CA GLY A 89 10.99 0.58 3.78
C GLY A 89 9.64 1.22 4.08
N ILE A 90 9.16 1.97 3.10
CA ILE A 90 7.82 2.55 3.08
C ILE A 90 7.09 2.07 1.83
N SER A 91 5.86 1.59 2.00
CA SER A 91 5.01 1.06 0.95
C SER A 91 3.81 1.98 0.71
N PHE A 92 3.51 2.21 -0.56
CA PHE A 92 2.39 2.97 -1.09
C PHE A 92 1.51 2.03 -1.89
N THR A 93 0.44 1.55 -1.27
CA THR A 93 -0.50 0.62 -1.89
C THR A 93 -1.62 1.40 -2.55
N PHE A 94 -1.62 1.46 -3.88
CA PHE A 94 -2.64 2.15 -4.66
C PHE A 94 -3.84 1.21 -4.85
N LEU A 95 -4.81 1.32 -3.95
CA LEU A 95 -5.86 0.32 -3.71
C LEU A 95 -6.75 0.06 -4.94
N LYS A 96 -7.01 1.09 -5.76
CA LYS A 96 -7.80 0.98 -6.98
C LYS A 96 -6.97 0.81 -8.25
N GLU A 97 -5.66 1.02 -8.16
CA GLU A 97 -4.77 1.01 -9.33
C GLU A 97 -4.07 -0.35 -9.53
N GLY A 98 -4.13 -1.24 -8.55
CA GLY A 98 -3.62 -2.60 -8.64
C GLY A 98 -2.10 -2.74 -8.50
N TYR A 99 -1.43 -1.78 -7.87
CA TYR A 99 0.01 -1.91 -7.61
C TYR A 99 0.40 -1.30 -6.27
N LYS A 100 1.51 -1.80 -5.70
CA LYS A 100 2.11 -1.32 -4.46
C LYS A 100 3.55 -0.92 -4.74
N VAL A 101 3.87 0.36 -4.52
CA VAL A 101 5.24 0.89 -4.68
C VAL A 101 5.93 0.94 -3.32
N SER A 102 7.09 0.31 -3.20
CA SER A 102 7.87 0.26 -1.97
C SER A 102 9.24 0.90 -2.17
N LYS A 103 9.56 1.88 -1.32
CA LYS A 103 10.92 2.45 -1.19
C LYS A 103 11.73 1.54 -0.28
N PHE A 104 12.78 0.92 -0.81
CA PHE A 104 13.67 0.07 -0.02
C PHE A 104 14.83 0.90 0.55
N LEU A 105 15.08 0.74 1.85
CA LEU A 105 16.11 1.46 2.58
C LEU A 105 17.18 0.49 3.09
N GLY A 106 18.44 0.90 2.97
CA GLY A 106 19.58 0.14 3.47
C GLY A 106 19.80 0.33 4.97
N PRO A 107 20.85 -0.29 5.54
CA PRO A 107 21.11 -0.28 6.99
C PRO A 107 21.30 1.11 7.59
N SER A 108 21.78 2.08 6.81
CA SER A 108 21.97 3.47 7.25
C SER A 108 20.76 4.37 6.97
N GLY A 109 19.66 3.80 6.48
CA GLY A 109 18.48 4.54 6.02
C GLY A 109 18.63 5.13 4.62
N GLU A 110 19.70 4.79 3.91
CA GLU A 110 19.95 5.26 2.56
C GLU A 110 18.99 4.60 1.55
N PHE A 111 18.55 5.36 0.56
CA PHE A 111 17.72 4.82 -0.52
C PHE A 111 18.49 3.77 -1.34
N LYS A 112 17.87 2.60 -1.56
CA LYS A 112 18.43 1.53 -2.39
C LYS A 112 17.82 1.46 -3.77
N TYR A 113 16.49 1.30 -3.84
CA TYR A 113 15.73 1.15 -5.07
C TYR A 113 14.25 1.26 -4.77
N TRP A 114 13.45 1.40 -5.83
CA TRP A 114 12.02 1.18 -5.77
C TRP A 114 11.68 -0.25 -6.19
N TYR A 115 10.68 -0.83 -5.53
CA TYR A 115 10.08 -2.10 -5.90
C TYR A 115 8.59 -1.88 -6.11
N CYS A 116 8.00 -2.51 -7.10
CA CYS A 116 6.60 -2.37 -7.42
C CYS A 116 5.95 -3.74 -7.55
N ASP A 117 5.19 -4.13 -6.55
CA ASP A 117 4.36 -5.34 -6.61
C ASP A 117 3.11 -5.07 -7.43
N ILE A 118 2.78 -5.96 -8.37
CA ILE A 118 1.50 -5.94 -9.07
C ILE A 118 0.51 -6.79 -8.30
N ILE A 119 -0.63 -6.21 -7.93
CA ILE A 119 -1.55 -6.81 -6.97
C ILE A 119 -3.02 -6.65 -7.37
N LYS A 120 -3.84 -7.59 -6.90
CA LYS A 120 -5.29 -7.44 -6.80
C LYS A 120 -5.65 -7.19 -5.34
N VAL A 121 -6.49 -6.19 -5.10
CA VAL A 121 -6.93 -5.83 -3.75
C VAL A 121 -8.32 -6.38 -3.50
N LEU A 122 -8.46 -7.22 -2.46
CA LEU A 122 -9.75 -7.64 -1.92
C LEU A 122 -9.97 -6.90 -0.60
N TYR A 123 -11.14 -6.27 -0.44
CA TYR A 123 -11.48 -5.55 0.78
C TYR A 123 -12.74 -6.11 1.42
N ASP A 124 -12.63 -6.55 2.68
CA ASP A 124 -13.75 -6.95 3.53
C ASP A 124 -14.08 -5.82 4.49
N GLU A 125 -15.20 -5.16 4.25
CA GLU A 125 -15.63 -3.99 5.01
C GLU A 125 -16.08 -4.32 6.44
N LYS A 126 -16.62 -5.54 6.66
CA LYS A 126 -17.10 -5.94 7.98
C LYS A 126 -15.95 -6.16 8.93
N GLN A 127 -14.85 -6.71 8.40
CA GLN A 127 -13.63 -6.98 9.16
C GLN A 127 -12.59 -5.85 9.08
N ASP A 128 -12.81 -4.86 8.21
CA ASP A 128 -11.84 -3.80 7.91
C ASP A 128 -10.48 -4.41 7.49
N LYS A 129 -10.54 -5.30 6.48
CA LYS A 129 -9.43 -6.17 6.08
C LYS A 129 -9.11 -6.04 4.60
N TYR A 130 -7.87 -5.71 4.29
CA TYR A 130 -7.32 -5.82 2.93
C TYR A 130 -6.59 -7.15 2.76
N THR A 131 -6.82 -7.81 1.62
CA THR A 131 -5.96 -8.88 1.13
C THR A 131 -5.31 -8.39 -0.16
N LEU A 132 -4.00 -8.20 -0.11
CA LEU A 132 -3.16 -7.83 -1.26
C LEU A 132 -2.71 -9.13 -1.91
N VAL A 133 -3.40 -9.51 -2.97
CA VAL A 133 -3.10 -10.73 -3.75
C VAL A 133 -2.03 -10.37 -4.78
N ASP A 134 -0.84 -10.94 -4.60
CA ASP A 134 0.30 -10.85 -5.50
C ASP A 134 -0.05 -11.50 -6.85
N LEU A 135 0.12 -10.75 -7.95
CA LEU A 135 -0.14 -11.19 -9.31
C LEU A 135 1.17 -11.53 -10.07
N LEU A 136 2.18 -11.97 -9.32
CA LEU A 136 3.45 -12.56 -9.74
C LEU A 136 4.44 -11.60 -10.38
N LEU A 137 4.02 -10.75 -11.33
CA LEU A 137 4.94 -9.80 -11.95
C LEU A 137 5.33 -8.68 -11.00
N ASP A 138 6.63 -8.40 -10.93
CA ASP A 138 7.20 -7.31 -10.16
C ASP A 138 8.09 -6.42 -11.04
N VAL A 139 8.22 -5.14 -10.67
CA VAL A 139 9.14 -4.21 -11.30
C VAL A 139 10.07 -3.60 -10.26
N LYS A 140 11.38 -3.68 -10.50
CA LYS A 140 12.40 -3.05 -9.69
C LYS A 140 13.07 -1.92 -10.47
N ILE A 141 13.20 -0.75 -9.82
CA ILE A 141 13.75 0.46 -10.45
C ILE A 141 14.90 0.98 -9.60
N MET A 142 16.09 1.00 -10.21
CA MET A 142 17.34 1.38 -9.58
C MET A 142 17.52 2.91 -9.55
N PRO A 143 18.42 3.46 -8.70
CA PRO A 143 18.64 4.90 -8.59
C PRO A 143 19.11 5.57 -9.89
N ASP A 144 19.78 4.82 -10.76
CA ASP A 144 20.23 5.26 -12.08
C ASP A 144 19.12 5.21 -13.16
N GLY A 145 17.90 4.82 -12.78
CA GLY A 145 16.75 4.68 -13.67
C GLY A 145 16.65 3.33 -14.37
N ARG A 146 17.58 2.39 -14.13
CA ARG A 146 17.49 1.04 -14.72
C ARG A 146 16.22 0.33 -14.21
N VAL A 147 15.49 -0.25 -15.15
CA VAL A 147 14.25 -1.00 -14.89
C VAL A 147 14.50 -2.49 -15.07
N GLU A 148 14.10 -3.29 -14.09
CA GLU A 148 14.18 -4.75 -14.08
C GLU A 148 12.76 -5.30 -13.91
N VAL A 149 12.27 -6.08 -14.87
CA VAL A 149 11.03 -6.86 -14.74
C VAL A 149 11.38 -8.22 -14.18
N LEU A 150 10.69 -8.62 -13.11
CA LEU A 150 10.96 -9.85 -12.37
C LEU A 150 9.76 -10.80 -12.46
N ASP A 151 10.01 -12.08 -12.22
CA ASP A 151 9.00 -13.13 -11.97
C ASP A 151 7.99 -13.35 -13.12
N ALA A 152 8.39 -12.99 -14.35
CA ALA A 152 7.62 -13.26 -15.56
C ALA A 152 7.51 -14.76 -15.86
N ASP A 153 8.50 -15.54 -15.46
CA ASP A 153 8.48 -17.00 -15.47
C ASP A 153 7.48 -17.57 -14.47
N GLU A 154 7.38 -17.01 -13.26
CA GLU A 154 6.36 -17.40 -12.28
C GLU A 154 4.94 -17.14 -12.83
N LEU A 155 4.69 -15.99 -13.47
CA LEU A 155 3.40 -15.72 -14.13
C LEU A 155 3.09 -16.76 -15.22
N ALA A 156 4.08 -17.08 -16.06
CA ALA A 156 3.92 -18.06 -17.12
C ALA A 156 3.64 -19.47 -16.57
N GLU A 157 4.34 -19.87 -15.50
CA GLU A 157 4.12 -21.15 -14.82
C GLU A 157 2.75 -21.20 -14.16
N ALA A 158 2.35 -20.15 -13.45
CA ALA A 158 1.04 -20.08 -12.81
C ALA A 158 -0.09 -20.18 -13.84
N LEU A 159 0.04 -19.49 -14.99
CA LEU A 159 -0.96 -19.53 -16.05
C LEU A 159 -1.02 -20.91 -16.71
N LYS A 160 0.14 -21.51 -17.01
CA LYS A 160 0.24 -22.87 -17.59
C LYS A 160 -0.43 -23.92 -16.70
N ASN A 161 -0.30 -23.79 -15.39
CA ASN A 161 -0.83 -24.72 -14.41
C ASN A 161 -2.23 -24.36 -13.88
N ASN A 162 -2.88 -23.31 -14.42
CA ASN A 162 -4.17 -22.80 -13.94
C ASN A 162 -4.18 -22.40 -12.45
N ILE A 163 -3.02 -21.99 -11.91
CA ILE A 163 -2.88 -21.47 -10.54
C ILE A 163 -3.44 -20.05 -10.46
N ILE A 164 -3.21 -19.26 -11.50
CA ILE A 164 -3.79 -17.93 -11.71
C ILE A 164 -4.82 -17.98 -12.84
N SER A 165 -5.88 -17.18 -12.74
CA SER A 165 -6.86 -17.07 -13.83
C SER A 165 -6.30 -16.28 -15.03
N LEU A 166 -6.84 -16.54 -16.23
CA LEU A 166 -6.49 -15.75 -17.43
C LEU A 166 -6.77 -14.25 -17.21
N GLU A 167 -7.87 -13.91 -16.53
CA GLU A 167 -8.24 -12.53 -16.23
C GLU A 167 -7.20 -11.84 -15.33
N GLU A 168 -6.76 -12.51 -14.25
CA GLU A 168 -5.73 -11.99 -13.34
C GLU A 168 -4.36 -11.89 -14.02
N ALA A 169 -4.01 -12.82 -14.89
CA ALA A 169 -2.79 -12.73 -15.69
C ALA A 169 -2.83 -11.54 -16.67
N CYS A 170 -3.96 -11.31 -17.35
CA CYS A 170 -4.15 -10.14 -18.20
C CYS A 170 -4.11 -8.83 -17.40
N MET A 171 -4.71 -8.81 -16.21
CA MET A 171 -4.64 -7.68 -15.28
C MET A 171 -3.18 -7.38 -14.90
N SER A 172 -2.42 -8.42 -14.54
CA SER A 172 -1.00 -8.30 -14.18
C SER A 172 -0.18 -7.66 -15.29
N LEU A 173 -0.32 -8.16 -16.53
CA LEU A 173 0.35 -7.62 -17.71
C LEU A 173 -0.07 -6.18 -18.04
N GLY A 174 -1.35 -5.84 -17.90
CA GLY A 174 -1.84 -4.48 -18.14
C GLY A 174 -1.29 -3.47 -17.14
N ILE A 175 -1.16 -3.86 -15.87
CA ILE A 175 -0.56 -3.01 -14.82
C ILE A 175 0.96 -2.90 -15.03
N LEU A 176 1.63 -3.97 -15.47
CA LEU A 176 3.04 -3.93 -15.85
C LEU A 176 3.29 -2.86 -16.92
N ASP A 177 2.54 -2.86 -18.02
CA ASP A 177 2.66 -1.86 -19.09
C ASP A 177 2.50 -0.43 -18.54
N LYS A 178 1.53 -0.21 -17.65
CA LYS A 178 1.34 1.09 -16.98
C LYS A 178 2.56 1.49 -16.16
N ILE A 179 3.13 0.59 -15.36
CA ILE A 179 4.33 0.86 -14.54
C ILE A 179 5.53 1.19 -15.44
N LEU A 180 5.75 0.39 -16.49
CA LEU A 180 6.83 0.60 -17.45
C LEU A 180 6.70 1.96 -18.17
N LYS A 181 5.49 2.34 -18.60
CA LYS A 181 5.23 3.66 -19.19
C LYS A 181 5.54 4.80 -18.22
N MET A 182 5.21 4.65 -16.93
CA MET A 182 5.58 5.64 -15.92
C MET A 182 7.10 5.73 -15.75
N ALA A 183 7.79 4.58 -15.68
CA ALA A 183 9.24 4.53 -15.54
C ALA A 183 9.97 5.17 -16.73
N TYR A 184 9.64 4.76 -17.96
CA TYR A 184 10.29 5.25 -19.17
C TYR A 184 9.98 6.72 -19.50
N SER A 185 8.87 7.26 -18.99
CA SER A 185 8.56 8.68 -19.12
C SER A 185 9.12 9.56 -18.00
N GLY A 186 9.90 8.99 -17.06
CA GLY A 186 10.46 9.72 -15.92
C GLY A 186 9.43 10.17 -14.89
N LYS A 187 8.23 9.57 -14.89
CA LYS A 187 7.12 9.88 -13.99
C LYS A 187 6.99 8.89 -12.83
N PHE A 188 7.95 7.97 -12.70
CA PHE A 188 8.04 7.02 -11.60
C PHE A 188 9.12 7.47 -10.60
N PRO A 189 8.87 7.33 -9.28
CA PRO A 189 7.61 6.93 -8.67
C PRO A 189 6.55 8.05 -8.77
N PRO A 190 5.26 7.74 -8.55
CA PRO A 190 4.25 8.79 -8.39
C PRO A 190 4.66 9.83 -7.34
N GLU A 191 4.35 11.11 -7.57
CA GLU A 191 4.82 12.24 -6.74
C GLU A 191 4.49 12.07 -5.24
N ILE A 192 3.36 11.44 -4.91
CA ILE A 192 2.98 11.14 -3.53
C ILE A 192 4.02 10.29 -2.79
N CYS A 193 4.76 9.43 -3.50
CA CYS A 193 5.80 8.56 -2.95
C CYS A 193 7.09 9.32 -2.60
N LEU A 194 7.25 10.56 -3.08
CA LEU A 194 8.42 11.41 -2.82
C LEU A 194 8.28 12.27 -1.57
N LYS A 195 7.09 12.30 -0.95
CA LYS A 195 6.87 13.08 0.28
C LYS A 195 7.60 12.42 1.46
N ASP A 196 8.04 13.26 2.39
CA ASP A 196 8.58 12.81 3.67
C ASP A 196 7.43 12.40 4.60
N TYR A 197 7.49 11.15 5.09
CA TYR A 197 6.51 10.51 5.97
C TYR A 197 7.18 9.95 7.21
#